data_AF-A0A8T0G1H1-F1
#
_entry.id   AF-A0A8T0G1H1-F1
#
_cell.length_a   1.000
_cell.length_b   1.000
_cell.length_c   1.000
_cell.angle_alpha   90.00
_cell.angle_beta   90.00
_cell.angle_gamma   90.00
#
_symmetry.space_group_name_H-M   'P 1'
#
loop_
_entity.id
_entity.type
_entity.pdbx_description
1 polymer ?
#
loop_
_entity_poly.entity_id
_entity_poly.type
_entity_poly.pdbx_seq_one_letter_code
_entity_poly.pdbx_strand_id
1 'polypeptide(L)'
;MGSSSVNLAPAEDGECAAAGATVINRRRRNSSTTHGGRPSVGYRLGRRKALFEKRRRVSDYALIMAIFGIAVMVAETEFSAAGIYGKASVFSIALKTVISVSTGFLLALVLTYHALEVQLFMIDNGAEDWRIAMTWRRISNILLEVLVCSIHPPPGEFYFLWVTKLPNHANRIASRYVPVDVMLSLPMFLRLYLICRVMLLHSKLFTDASSRSIGALNRIDFNTRFVLKTLMTICPGTVLLVFMVSLWIIASWTLRLCERYHDPEHANLLNTMWLTAITFLSVGYGDIVPNTYCGRGISVSTGLMVKSSNSSQLYSNSVLSHCMWCCVCSACFLTH
;
A
#
# COMPACT_ATOMS: atom_id res chain seq x y z
N MET A 1 -31.48 50.28 36.82
CA MET A 1 -30.50 50.38 35.72
C MET A 1 -29.11 50.38 36.35
N GLY A 2 -28.26 49.41 35.98
CA GLY A 2 -26.83 49.30 36.34
C GLY A 2 -26.58 48.87 37.80
N SER A 3 -26.43 47.60 38.17
CA SER A 3 -25.42 46.59 37.77
C SER A 3 -23.99 46.94 38.15
N SER A 4 -23.51 46.37 39.26
CA SER A 4 -22.27 45.58 39.39
C SER A 4 -21.61 45.79 40.76
N SER A 5 -21.71 44.79 41.64
CA SER A 5 -20.83 44.65 42.80
C SER A 5 -20.37 43.20 42.88
N VAL A 6 -19.07 43.03 42.66
CA VAL A 6 -18.31 41.81 42.88
C VAL A 6 -17.86 41.78 44.35
N ASN A 7 -17.68 40.57 44.85
CA ASN A 7 -17.13 40.13 46.14
C ASN A 7 -18.15 39.91 47.25
N LEU A 8 -18.14 38.68 47.77
CA LEU A 8 -17.83 38.41 49.18
C LEU A 8 -17.70 36.89 49.38
N ALA A 9 -16.50 36.41 49.72
CA ALA A 9 -16.38 35.26 50.61
C ALA A 9 -16.74 35.75 52.03
N PRO A 10 -17.54 35.01 52.79
CA PRO A 10 -17.01 34.24 53.93
C PRO A 10 -17.83 32.93 54.10
N ALA A 11 -17.66 32.01 55.05
CA ALA A 11 -17.18 32.09 56.41
C ALA A 11 -16.76 30.68 56.85
N GLU A 12 -15.73 30.60 57.68
CA GLU A 12 -15.54 29.47 58.59
C GLU A 12 -16.39 29.72 59.82
N ASP A 13 -17.23 28.73 60.18
CA ASP A 13 -17.82 28.43 61.49
C ASP A 13 -18.45 27.04 61.25
N GLY A 14 -18.09 25.92 61.87
CA GLY A 14 -17.92 25.66 63.29
C GLY A 14 -19.07 24.73 63.70
N GLU A 15 -18.83 23.44 63.97
CA GLU A 15 -19.72 22.71 64.88
C GLU A 15 -19.09 21.47 65.53
N CYS A 16 -19.39 21.35 66.82
CA CYS A 16 -18.84 20.46 67.82
C CYS A 16 -19.47 19.05 67.82
N ALA A 17 -18.65 18.09 68.23
CA ALA A 17 -18.92 16.98 69.15
C ALA A 17 -20.12 16.03 68.89
N ALA A 18 -19.84 14.74 68.71
CA ALA A 18 -19.96 13.74 69.80
C ALA A 18 -19.81 12.29 69.28
N ALA A 19 -19.46 11.41 70.23
CA ALA A 19 -19.51 9.95 70.21
C ALA A 19 -18.34 9.21 69.51
N GLY A 20 -17.38 8.80 70.35
CA GLY A 20 -16.31 7.88 69.98
C GLY A 20 -16.73 6.41 69.95
N ALA A 21 -15.93 5.61 69.24
CA ALA A 21 -15.64 4.22 69.58
C ALA A 21 -14.43 3.77 68.77
N THR A 22 -13.42 3.32 69.50
CA THR A 22 -12.12 2.80 69.05
C THR A 22 -12.27 1.70 68.00
N VAL A 23 -11.73 1.91 66.79
CA VAL A 23 -11.58 0.85 65.77
C VAL A 23 -10.11 0.74 65.35
N ILE A 24 -9.51 -0.34 65.85
CA ILE A 24 -8.35 -1.10 65.38
C ILE A 24 -7.85 -0.67 63.98
N ASN A 25 -6.78 0.12 63.94
CA ASN A 25 -6.14 0.43 62.66
C ASN A 25 -5.13 -0.66 62.28
N ARG A 26 -5.56 -1.46 61.30
CA ARG A 26 -4.88 -2.63 60.73
C ARG A 26 -3.57 -2.19 60.07
N ARG A 27 -2.44 -2.45 60.74
CA ARG A 27 -1.08 -2.24 60.22
C ARG A 27 -0.90 -3.10 58.96
N ARG A 28 -1.08 -2.49 57.78
CA ARG A 28 -0.87 -3.13 56.48
C ARG A 28 0.64 -3.36 56.30
N ARG A 29 1.07 -4.56 56.66
CA ARG A 29 2.46 -5.04 56.51
C ARG A 29 2.75 -5.13 55.01
N ASN A 30 3.61 -4.26 54.50
CA ASN A 30 4.22 -4.43 53.18
C ASN A 30 5.01 -5.74 53.18
N SER A 31 4.47 -6.76 52.51
CA SER A 31 5.21 -7.93 52.06
C SER A 31 5.46 -7.74 50.58
N SER A 32 6.64 -7.19 50.26
CA SER A 32 7.19 -7.23 48.91
C SER A 32 7.73 -8.64 48.65
N THR A 33 6.83 -9.59 48.38
CA THR A 33 7.17 -10.82 47.68
C THR A 33 7.18 -10.51 46.20
N THR A 34 8.37 -10.56 45.60
CA THR A 34 8.62 -10.63 44.15
C THR A 34 8.03 -11.93 43.60
N HIS A 35 6.70 -12.01 43.53
CA HIS A 35 6.04 -12.98 42.68
C HIS A 35 6.06 -12.44 41.26
N GLY A 36 6.59 -13.23 40.32
CA GLY A 36 6.39 -13.07 38.88
C GLY A 36 4.89 -13.19 38.55
N GLY A 37 4.14 -12.15 38.89
CA GLY A 37 2.72 -12.06 38.68
C GLY A 37 2.43 -11.92 37.20
N ARG A 38 1.48 -12.73 36.71
CA ARG A 38 0.94 -12.60 35.35
C ARG A 38 0.63 -11.11 35.09
N PRO A 39 1.11 -10.54 33.97
CA PRO A 39 0.93 -9.12 33.70
C PRO A 39 -0.56 -8.75 33.75
N SER A 40 -0.87 -7.63 34.41
CA SER A 40 -2.24 -7.16 34.57
C SER A 40 -2.94 -7.03 33.20
N VAL A 41 -4.25 -7.27 33.17
CA VAL A 41 -5.05 -7.18 31.92
C VAL A 41 -4.87 -5.80 31.26
N GLY A 42 -4.79 -4.74 32.07
CA GLY A 42 -4.49 -3.38 31.61
C GLY A 42 -3.12 -3.25 30.93
N TYR A 43 -2.06 -3.87 31.47
CA TYR A 43 -0.74 -3.88 30.82
C TYR A 43 -0.76 -4.58 29.47
N ARG A 44 -1.47 -5.72 29.36
CA ARG A 44 -1.62 -6.45 28.09
C ARG A 44 -2.38 -5.62 27.04
N LEU A 45 -3.45 -4.93 27.45
CA LEU A 45 -4.23 -4.04 26.59
C LEU A 45 -3.42 -2.83 26.13
N GLY A 46 -2.66 -2.20 27.03
CA GLY A 46 -1.76 -1.09 26.70
C GLY A 46 -0.67 -1.48 25.71
N ARG A 47 -0.02 -2.64 25.93
CA ARG A 47 0.98 -3.20 25.02
C ARG A 47 0.39 -3.48 23.64
N ARG A 48 -0.83 -4.02 23.56
CA ARG A 48 -1.54 -4.27 22.30
C ARG A 48 -1.76 -2.98 21.52
N LYS A 49 -2.25 -1.92 22.18
CA LYS A 49 -2.46 -0.60 21.55
C LYS A 49 -1.16 0.00 21.01
N ALA A 50 -0.08 -0.07 21.79
CA ALA A 50 1.24 0.43 21.37
C ALA A 50 1.80 -0.33 20.14
N LEU A 51 1.60 -1.65 20.08
CA LEU A 51 2.03 -2.45 18.92
C LEU A 51 1.22 -2.16 17.66
N PHE A 52 -0.10 -1.94 17.78
CA PHE A 52 -0.93 -1.50 16.65
C PHE A 52 -0.46 -0.15 16.09
N GLU A 53 -0.14 0.80 16.97
CA GLU A 53 0.34 2.12 16.56
C GLU A 53 1.74 2.05 15.93
N LYS A 54 2.62 1.19 16.46
CA LYS A 54 3.91 0.89 15.83
C LYS A 54 3.73 0.27 14.44
N ARG A 55 2.81 -0.69 14.28
CA ARG A 55 2.47 -1.31 12.98
C ARG A 55 2.02 -0.27 11.95
N ARG A 56 1.18 0.68 12.38
CA ARG A 56 0.71 1.79 11.53
C ARG A 56 1.87 2.65 11.04
N ARG A 57 2.74 3.10 11.96
CA ARG A 57 3.93 3.89 11.62
C ARG A 57 4.89 3.16 10.68
N VAL A 58 5.15 1.87 10.93
CA VAL A 58 6.01 1.06 10.03
C VAL A 58 5.41 0.96 8.62
N SER A 59 4.09 0.79 8.51
CA SER A 59 3.41 0.77 7.21
C SER A 59 3.51 2.12 6.48
N ASP A 60 3.44 3.24 7.20
CA ASP A 60 3.57 4.58 6.62
C ASP A 60 4.98 4.84 6.10
N TYR A 61 6.01 4.45 6.87
CA TYR A 61 7.39 4.52 6.43
C TYR A 61 7.64 3.64 5.21
N ALA A 62 7.05 2.44 5.16
CA ALA A 62 7.18 1.55 4.00
C ALA A 62 6.58 2.21 2.75
N LEU A 63 5.42 2.86 2.88
CA LEU A 63 4.80 3.58 1.78
C LEU A 63 5.66 4.74 1.28
N ILE A 64 6.19 5.57 2.19
CA ILE A 64 7.07 6.70 1.83
C ILE A 64 8.28 6.21 1.05
N MET A 65 8.91 5.13 1.50
CA MET A 65 10.09 4.56 0.84
C MET A 65 9.77 3.92 -0.50
N ALA A 66 8.60 3.29 -0.64
CA ALA A 66 8.13 2.76 -1.92
C ALA A 66 7.87 3.88 -2.94
N ILE A 67 7.18 4.96 -2.54
CA ILE A 67 6.93 6.13 -3.39
C ILE A 67 8.26 6.78 -3.77
N PHE A 68 9.19 6.95 -2.83
CA PHE A 68 10.51 7.48 -3.10
C PHE A 68 11.27 6.65 -4.14
N GLY A 69 11.30 5.31 -3.99
CA GLY A 69 11.93 4.42 -4.96
C GLY A 69 11.33 4.53 -6.37
N ILE A 70 9.99 4.61 -6.47
CA ILE A 70 9.30 4.82 -7.75
C ILE A 70 9.66 6.19 -8.35
N ALA A 71 9.67 7.25 -7.55
CA ALA A 71 9.99 8.60 -8.00
C ALA A 71 11.43 8.71 -8.54
N VAL A 72 12.40 8.12 -7.83
CA VAL A 72 13.80 8.08 -8.29
C VAL A 72 13.94 7.26 -9.57
N MET A 73 13.21 6.15 -9.71
CA MET A 73 13.20 5.37 -10.96
C MET A 73 12.60 6.13 -12.15
N VAL A 74 11.48 6.82 -11.93
CA VAL A 74 10.88 7.67 -12.96
C VAL A 74 11.86 8.79 -13.35
N ALA A 75 12.51 9.43 -12.38
CA ALA A 75 13.51 10.46 -12.63
C ALA A 75 14.73 9.93 -13.41
N GLU A 76 15.28 8.77 -13.04
CA GLU A 76 16.39 8.12 -13.76
C GLU A 76 15.99 7.86 -15.22
N THR A 77 14.78 7.36 -15.42
CA THR A 77 14.24 7.04 -16.73
C THR A 77 14.04 8.31 -17.56
N GLU A 78 13.45 9.37 -17.01
CA GLU A 78 13.23 10.65 -17.70
C GLU A 78 14.54 11.38 -18.02
N PHE A 79 15.51 11.39 -17.10
CA PHE A 79 16.79 12.05 -17.33
C PHE A 79 17.62 11.34 -18.38
N SER A 80 17.63 10.00 -18.37
CA SER A 80 18.27 9.22 -19.43
C SER A 80 17.56 9.41 -20.77
N ALA A 81 16.24 9.49 -20.74
CA ALA A 81 15.40 9.78 -21.89
C ALA A 81 15.70 11.14 -22.53
N ALA A 82 15.78 12.20 -21.73
CA ALA A 82 16.03 13.56 -22.17
C ALA A 82 17.46 13.78 -22.70
N GLY A 83 18.33 12.76 -22.63
CA GLY A 83 19.70 12.84 -23.11
C GLY A 83 20.63 13.67 -22.22
N ILE A 84 20.19 14.02 -21.00
CA ILE A 84 20.99 14.83 -20.07
C ILE A 84 22.23 14.05 -19.63
N TYR A 85 22.09 12.74 -19.42
CA TYR A 85 23.20 11.84 -19.09
C TYR A 85 23.03 10.48 -19.78
N GLY A 86 24.15 9.88 -20.20
CA GLY A 86 24.17 8.50 -20.72
C GLY A 86 23.92 7.47 -19.61
N LYS A 87 23.38 6.30 -19.97
CA LYS A 87 23.16 5.17 -19.04
C LYS A 87 24.45 4.70 -18.37
N ALA A 88 25.59 4.80 -19.05
CA ALA A 88 26.91 4.49 -18.49
C ALA A 88 27.51 5.58 -17.55
N SER A 89 26.81 6.70 -17.34
CA SER A 89 27.32 7.77 -16.49
C SER A 89 27.29 7.39 -15.01
N VAL A 90 28.22 7.97 -14.25
CA VAL A 90 28.25 7.86 -12.77
C VAL A 90 26.90 8.28 -12.16
N PHE A 91 26.20 9.21 -12.80
CA PHE A 91 24.89 9.67 -12.35
C PHE A 91 23.80 8.60 -12.46
N SER A 92 23.70 7.85 -13.57
CA SER A 92 22.73 6.75 -13.69
C SER A 92 23.04 5.63 -12.68
N ILE A 93 24.32 5.29 -12.51
CA ILE A 93 24.74 4.31 -11.49
C ILE A 93 24.36 4.79 -10.09
N ALA A 94 24.60 6.06 -9.75
CA ALA A 94 24.24 6.64 -8.46
C ALA A 94 22.73 6.63 -8.20
N LEU A 95 21.90 6.94 -9.20
CA LEU A 95 20.43 6.85 -9.05
C LEU A 95 19.98 5.40 -8.86
N LYS A 96 20.56 4.45 -9.63
CA LYS A 96 20.27 3.02 -9.48
C LYS A 96 20.70 2.46 -8.12
N THR A 97 21.83 2.90 -7.57
CA THR A 97 22.24 2.51 -6.22
C THR A 97 21.30 3.08 -5.16
N VAL A 98 20.84 4.34 -5.30
CA VAL A 98 19.82 4.92 -4.42
C VAL A 98 18.51 4.12 -4.46
N ILE A 99 18.07 3.71 -5.66
CA ILE A 99 16.90 2.83 -5.81
C ILE A 99 17.11 1.50 -5.08
N SER A 100 18.29 0.89 -5.21
CA SER A 100 18.61 -0.38 -4.54
C SER A 100 18.66 -0.25 -3.02
N VAL A 101 19.33 0.78 -2.49
CA VAL A 101 19.39 1.06 -1.04
C VAL A 101 17.99 1.34 -0.48
N SER A 102 17.19 2.16 -1.16
CA SER A 102 15.81 2.43 -0.75
C SER A 102 14.93 1.17 -0.73
N THR A 103 15.16 0.25 -1.68
CA THR A 103 14.47 -1.05 -1.74
C THR A 103 14.91 -1.96 -0.59
N GLY A 104 16.20 -2.00 -0.24
CA GLY A 104 16.68 -2.74 0.92
C GLY A 104 16.03 -2.29 2.22
N PHE A 105 15.90 -0.97 2.41
CA PHE A 105 15.20 -0.42 3.56
C PHE A 105 13.68 -0.69 3.53
N LEU A 106 13.05 -0.60 2.36
CA LEU A 106 11.65 -1.00 2.17
C LEU A 106 11.41 -2.47 2.58
N LEU A 107 12.27 -3.39 2.15
CA LEU A 107 12.18 -4.81 2.51
C LEU A 107 12.30 -5.03 4.02
N ALA A 108 13.23 -4.33 4.68
CA ALA A 108 13.36 -4.38 6.13
C ALA A 108 12.09 -3.90 6.85
N LEU A 109 11.44 -2.84 6.34
CA LEU A 109 10.18 -2.35 6.88
C LEU A 109 9.00 -3.32 6.65
N VAL A 110 8.91 -3.95 5.47
CA VAL A 110 7.89 -4.98 5.18
C VAL A 110 8.05 -6.19 6.10
N LEU A 111 9.29 -6.67 6.29
CA LEU A 111 9.57 -7.76 7.24
C LEU A 111 9.22 -7.36 8.67
N THR A 112 9.57 -6.14 9.09
CA THR A 112 9.22 -5.60 10.41
C THR A 112 7.70 -5.51 10.60
N TYR A 113 6.96 -5.12 9.56
CA TYR A 113 5.50 -5.09 9.58
C TYR A 113 4.91 -6.47 9.85
N HIS A 114 5.38 -7.51 9.15
CA HIS A 114 4.90 -8.88 9.38
C HIS A 114 5.35 -9.45 10.73
N ALA A 115 6.54 -9.10 11.20
CA ALA A 115 6.97 -9.45 12.55
C ALA A 115 6.03 -8.87 13.62
N LEU A 116 5.62 -7.60 13.47
CA LEU A 116 4.65 -6.95 14.36
C LEU A 116 3.26 -7.60 14.27
N GLU A 117 2.85 -8.03 13.08
CA GLU A 117 1.59 -8.75 12.88
C GLU A 117 1.59 -10.11 13.58
N VAL A 118 2.68 -10.88 13.46
CA VAL A 118 2.85 -12.16 14.16
C VAL A 118 2.88 -11.94 15.68
N GLN A 119 3.58 -10.91 16.17
CA GLN A 119 3.59 -10.55 17.59
C GLN A 119 2.19 -10.22 18.11
N LEU A 120 1.40 -9.49 17.32
CA LEU A 120 0.04 -9.16 17.69
C LEU A 120 -0.85 -10.41 17.77
N PHE A 121 -0.72 -11.32 16.79
CA PHE A 121 -1.43 -12.60 16.80
C PHE A 121 -1.05 -13.47 18.03
N MET A 122 0.22 -13.49 18.41
CA MET A 122 0.69 -14.20 19.60
C MET A 122 0.06 -13.63 20.88
N ILE A 123 0.01 -12.29 21.02
CA ILE A 123 -0.57 -11.64 22.21
C ILE A 123 -2.08 -11.89 22.32
N ASP A 124 -2.78 -11.91 21.19
CA ASP A 124 -4.23 -12.14 21.13
C ASP A 124 -4.59 -13.59 21.49
N ASN A 125 -3.78 -14.56 21.07
CA ASN A 125 -3.98 -15.99 21.40
C ASN A 125 -3.28 -16.43 22.70
N GLY A 126 -2.44 -15.58 23.29
CA GLY A 126 -1.61 -15.95 24.45
C GLY A 126 -0.55 -17.01 24.14
N ALA A 127 -0.18 -17.18 22.87
CA ALA A 127 0.87 -18.11 22.46
C ALA A 127 2.25 -17.49 22.70
N GLU A 128 3.19 -18.27 23.24
CA GLU A 128 4.58 -17.85 23.47
C GLU A 128 5.49 -18.19 22.27
N ASP A 129 5.15 -19.25 21.52
CA ASP A 129 5.89 -19.70 20.34
C ASP A 129 5.38 -19.08 19.03
N TRP A 130 6.24 -18.30 18.36
CA TRP A 130 5.92 -17.68 17.05
C TRP A 130 5.69 -18.70 15.93
N ARG A 131 6.24 -19.91 16.08
CA ARG A 131 6.08 -21.01 15.11
C ARG A 131 4.62 -21.43 14.98
N ILE A 132 3.86 -21.39 16.08
CA ILE A 132 2.43 -21.73 16.10
C ILE A 132 1.62 -20.68 15.33
N ALA A 133 2.08 -19.42 15.34
CA ALA A 133 1.46 -18.31 14.64
C ALA A 133 1.79 -18.26 13.13
N MET A 134 2.72 -19.09 12.65
CA MET A 134 3.24 -19.06 11.29
C MET A 134 2.69 -20.22 10.45
N THR A 135 1.67 -19.94 9.65
CA THR A 135 1.05 -20.90 8.74
C THR A 135 1.71 -20.86 7.35
N TRP A 136 1.68 -21.96 6.61
CA TRP A 136 2.21 -22.02 5.23
C TRP A 136 1.60 -20.97 4.30
N ARG A 137 0.30 -20.67 4.46
CA ARG A 137 -0.38 -19.63 3.70
C ARG A 137 0.19 -18.23 4.01
N ARG A 138 0.41 -17.92 5.30
CA ARG A 138 1.02 -16.66 5.72
C ARG A 138 2.47 -16.54 5.21
N ILE A 139 3.26 -17.61 5.28
CA ILE A 139 4.62 -17.62 4.74
C ILE A 139 4.61 -17.36 3.23
N SER A 140 3.72 -18.02 2.48
CA SER A 140 3.58 -17.81 1.04
C SER A 140 3.24 -16.37 0.69
N ASN A 141 2.29 -15.75 1.42
CA ASN A 141 1.95 -14.35 1.24
C ASN A 141 3.13 -13.42 1.56
N ILE A 142 3.83 -13.63 2.67
CA ILE A 142 5.02 -12.85 3.04
C ILE A 142 6.11 -12.97 1.96
N LEU A 143 6.35 -14.19 1.46
CA LEU A 143 7.35 -14.45 0.43
C LEU A 143 7.00 -13.74 -0.88
N LEU A 144 5.74 -13.83 -1.32
CA LEU A 144 5.27 -13.16 -2.52
C LEU A 144 5.38 -11.63 -2.37
N GLU A 145 5.11 -11.10 -1.18
CA GLU A 145 5.23 -9.67 -0.89
C GLU A 145 6.67 -9.18 -0.96
N VAL A 146 7.57 -9.92 -0.31
CA VAL A 146 9.01 -9.68 -0.35
C VAL A 146 9.52 -9.78 -1.78
N LEU A 147 9.07 -10.78 -2.55
CA LEU A 147 9.44 -10.94 -3.95
C LEU A 147 9.02 -9.73 -4.78
N VAL A 148 7.76 -9.31 -4.69
CA VAL A 148 7.23 -8.12 -5.39
C VAL A 148 8.02 -6.87 -5.00
N CYS A 149 8.28 -6.66 -3.71
CA CYS A 149 9.05 -5.51 -3.25
C CYS A 149 10.54 -5.59 -3.60
N SER A 150 11.10 -6.79 -3.80
CA SER A 150 12.52 -6.99 -4.11
C SER A 150 12.85 -6.64 -5.56
N ILE A 151 11.88 -6.71 -6.47
CA ILE A 151 12.12 -6.39 -7.88
C ILE A 151 12.36 -4.88 -8.01
N HIS A 152 13.57 -4.52 -8.45
CA HIS A 152 14.00 -3.17 -8.81
C HIS A 152 15.13 -3.28 -9.85
N PRO A 153 15.36 -2.26 -10.69
CA PRO A 153 16.53 -2.23 -11.57
C PRO A 153 17.81 -2.19 -10.71
N PRO A 154 18.66 -3.24 -10.71
CA PRO A 154 19.89 -3.24 -9.95
C PRO A 154 20.93 -2.30 -10.58
N PRO A 155 21.88 -1.76 -9.80
CA PRO A 155 22.97 -0.97 -10.35
C PRO A 155 23.83 -1.83 -11.27
N GLY A 156 23.81 -1.51 -12.56
CA GLY A 156 24.51 -2.24 -13.60
C GLY A 156 23.98 -1.94 -14.99
N GLU A 157 24.78 -2.27 -15.99
CA GLU A 157 24.48 -2.10 -17.40
C GLU A 157 24.04 -3.45 -17.98
N PHE A 158 22.76 -3.77 -17.82
CA PHE A 158 22.16 -4.99 -18.39
C PHE A 158 21.31 -4.63 -19.60
N TYR A 159 21.76 -5.09 -20.76
CA TYR A 159 21.06 -4.92 -22.03
C TYR A 159 20.48 -6.25 -22.49
N PHE A 160 19.26 -6.22 -23.00
CA PHE A 160 18.67 -7.35 -23.70
C PHE A 160 18.38 -6.96 -25.14
N LEU A 161 18.54 -7.91 -26.06
CA LEU A 161 18.16 -7.71 -27.46
C LEU A 161 16.64 -7.86 -27.56
N TRP A 162 15.93 -6.77 -27.80
CA TRP A 162 14.49 -6.80 -28.03
C TRP A 162 14.21 -6.88 -29.52
N VAL A 163 13.61 -7.98 -29.97
CA VAL A 163 13.17 -8.17 -31.35
C VAL A 163 11.69 -7.79 -31.47
N THR A 164 11.36 -6.86 -32.35
CA THR A 164 9.99 -6.47 -32.66
C THR A 164 9.75 -6.41 -34.16
N LYS A 165 8.55 -6.79 -34.60
CA LYS A 165 8.11 -6.60 -35.98
C LYS A 165 7.35 -5.29 -36.02
N LEU A 166 7.87 -4.30 -36.74
CA LEU A 166 7.19 -3.02 -36.95
C LEU A 166 6.27 -3.16 -38.18
N PRO A 167 4.94 -3.28 -38.00
CA PRO A 167 4.02 -3.43 -39.12
C PRO A 167 3.96 -2.15 -39.96
N ASN A 168 4.09 -0.99 -39.32
CA ASN A 168 3.96 0.34 -39.95
C ASN A 168 5.14 0.70 -40.88
N HIS A 169 6.30 0.07 -40.72
CA HIS A 169 7.48 0.28 -41.58
C HIS A 169 7.80 -0.97 -42.40
N ALA A 170 6.83 -1.39 -43.24
CA ALA A 170 6.99 -2.47 -44.20
C ALA A 170 7.37 -3.83 -43.60
N ASN A 171 6.82 -4.18 -42.43
CA ASN A 171 7.11 -5.44 -41.72
C ASN A 171 8.60 -5.68 -41.45
N ARG A 172 9.39 -4.61 -41.27
CA ARG A 172 10.80 -4.73 -40.92
C ARG A 172 10.94 -5.32 -39.52
N ILE A 173 11.82 -6.32 -39.40
CA ILE A 173 12.23 -6.89 -38.13
C ILE A 173 13.29 -5.95 -37.55
N ALA A 174 12.92 -5.16 -36.54
CA ALA A 174 13.84 -4.31 -35.82
C ALA A 174 14.30 -5.06 -34.56
N SER A 175 15.62 -5.19 -34.40
CA SER A 175 16.21 -5.67 -33.14
C SER A 175 17.01 -4.53 -32.54
N ARG A 176 16.69 -4.16 -31.29
CA ARG A 176 17.37 -3.06 -30.60
C ARG A 176 17.82 -3.52 -29.22
N TYR A 177 19.02 -3.13 -28.82
CA TYR A 177 19.48 -3.30 -27.44
C TYR A 177 18.70 -2.35 -26.55
N VAL A 178 17.85 -2.91 -25.68
CA VAL A 178 17.03 -2.16 -24.73
C VAL A 178 17.51 -2.52 -23.32
N PRO A 179 17.63 -1.53 -22.42
CA PRO A 179 18.02 -1.81 -21.05
C PRO A 179 16.94 -2.64 -20.34
N VAL A 180 17.37 -3.62 -19.55
CA VAL A 180 16.50 -4.48 -18.72
C VAL A 180 15.66 -3.64 -17.74
N ASP A 181 16.13 -2.45 -17.39
CA ASP A 181 15.42 -1.40 -16.62
C ASP A 181 13.96 -1.19 -17.09
N VAL A 182 13.70 -1.29 -18.40
CA VAL A 182 12.36 -1.08 -18.98
C VAL A 182 11.38 -2.18 -18.59
N MET A 183 11.82 -3.43 -18.53
CA MET A 183 10.96 -4.54 -18.08
C MET A 183 10.81 -4.57 -16.56
N LEU A 184 11.86 -4.17 -15.82
CA LEU A 184 11.86 -4.15 -14.34
C LEU A 184 11.15 -2.92 -13.76
N SER A 185 10.90 -1.88 -14.54
CA SER A 185 10.13 -0.71 -14.10
C SER A 185 8.62 -1.02 -13.95
N LEU A 186 8.08 -1.94 -14.75
CA LEU A 186 6.69 -2.40 -14.65
C LEU A 186 6.36 -3.01 -13.27
N PRO A 187 7.07 -4.04 -12.78
CA PRO A 187 6.84 -4.61 -11.45
C PRO A 187 7.16 -3.62 -10.32
N MET A 188 7.95 -2.57 -10.56
CA MET A 188 8.20 -1.52 -9.56
C MET A 188 6.93 -0.73 -9.21
N PHE A 189 6.03 -0.51 -10.17
CA PHE A 189 4.72 0.10 -9.88
C PHE A 189 3.80 -0.81 -9.08
N LEU A 190 4.03 -2.13 -9.07
CA LEU A 190 3.24 -3.05 -8.26
C LEU A 190 3.29 -2.65 -6.78
N ARG A 191 4.40 -2.09 -6.30
CA ARG A 191 4.59 -1.55 -4.94
C ARG A 191 3.53 -0.54 -4.50
N LEU A 192 2.80 0.08 -5.43
CA LEU A 192 1.67 0.95 -5.11
C LEU A 192 0.55 0.23 -4.34
N TYR A 193 0.53 -1.11 -4.29
CA TYR A 193 -0.37 -1.88 -3.41
C TYR A 193 -0.22 -1.48 -1.92
N LEU A 194 0.96 -0.98 -1.51
CA LEU A 194 1.20 -0.47 -0.16
C LEU A 194 0.31 0.73 0.18
N ILE A 195 -0.13 1.51 -0.81
CA ILE A 195 -1.12 2.59 -0.63
C ILE A 195 -2.43 1.99 -0.13
N CYS A 196 -2.91 0.92 -0.77
CA CYS A 196 -4.12 0.23 -0.35
C CYS A 196 -3.97 -0.30 1.08
N ARG A 197 -2.83 -0.92 1.42
CA ARG A 197 -2.57 -1.36 2.81
C ARG A 197 -2.66 -0.21 3.81
N VAL A 198 -1.97 0.91 3.57
CA VAL A 198 -1.97 2.07 4.48
C VAL A 198 -3.38 2.64 4.62
N MET A 199 -4.09 2.81 3.50
CA MET A 199 -5.49 3.27 3.49
C MET A 199 -6.37 2.37 4.37
N LEU A 200 -6.26 1.05 4.22
CA LEU A 200 -7.02 0.08 5.00
C LEU A 200 -6.66 0.14 6.50
N LEU A 201 -5.38 0.30 6.81
CA LEU A 201 -4.89 0.33 8.18
C LEU A 201 -5.25 1.63 8.92
N HIS A 202 -5.37 2.75 8.21
CA HIS A 202 -5.75 4.06 8.77
C HIS A 202 -7.26 4.32 8.77
N SER A 203 -8.03 3.57 7.97
CA SER A 203 -9.47 3.74 7.87
C SER A 203 -10.13 3.48 9.22
N LYS A 204 -10.77 4.52 9.79
CA LYS A 204 -11.49 4.45 11.08
C LYS A 204 -12.53 3.32 11.12
N LEU A 205 -13.07 2.96 9.96
CA LEU A 205 -14.00 1.85 9.77
C LEU A 205 -13.48 0.49 10.30
N PHE A 206 -12.15 0.25 10.31
CA PHE A 206 -11.52 -1.02 10.77
C PHE A 206 -10.86 -0.95 12.15
N THR A 207 -10.51 0.25 12.58
CA THR A 207 -9.87 0.45 13.89
C THR A 207 -10.88 0.74 14.99
N ASP A 208 -12.11 1.10 14.65
CA ASP A 208 -13.09 1.45 15.66
C ASP A 208 -13.49 0.23 16.50
N ALA A 209 -13.61 0.46 17.80
CA ALA A 209 -14.01 -0.58 18.74
C ALA A 209 -15.45 -1.03 18.50
N SER A 210 -16.30 -0.13 17.99
CA SER A 210 -17.70 -0.39 17.66
C SER A 210 -17.85 -1.40 16.52
N SER A 211 -17.09 -1.26 15.43
CA SER A 211 -17.16 -2.21 14.32
C SER A 211 -16.64 -3.57 14.78
N ARG A 212 -15.49 -3.62 15.47
CA ARG A 212 -14.92 -4.86 15.99
C ARG A 212 -15.84 -5.61 16.96
N SER A 213 -16.57 -4.91 17.82
CA SER A 213 -17.53 -5.53 18.73
C SER A 213 -18.76 -6.08 18.00
N ILE A 214 -19.31 -5.33 17.02
CA ILE A 214 -20.45 -5.77 16.20
C ILE A 214 -20.10 -7.03 15.39
N GLY A 215 -18.90 -7.14 14.83
CA GLY A 215 -18.50 -8.35 14.10
C GLY A 215 -18.27 -9.55 15.01
N ALA A 216 -17.76 -9.35 16.23
CA ALA A 216 -17.66 -10.42 17.22
C ALA A 216 -19.04 -10.92 17.68
N LEU A 217 -20.00 -10.00 17.89
CA LEU A 217 -21.40 -10.31 18.20
C LEU A 217 -22.07 -11.13 17.09
N ASN A 218 -21.77 -10.80 15.82
CA ASN A 218 -22.33 -11.50 14.66
C ASN A 218 -21.52 -12.72 14.20
N ARG A 219 -20.39 -13.05 14.86
CA ARG A 219 -19.42 -14.09 14.42
C ARG A 219 -18.96 -13.90 12.97
N ILE A 220 -18.75 -12.66 12.56
CA ILE A 220 -18.26 -12.32 11.22
C ILE A 220 -16.81 -11.86 11.34
N ASP A 221 -15.90 -12.59 10.69
CA ASP A 221 -14.50 -12.18 10.58
C ASP A 221 -14.35 -10.96 9.65
N PHE A 222 -13.69 -9.91 10.14
CA PHE A 222 -13.40 -8.70 9.37
C PHE A 222 -12.36 -8.99 8.27
N ASN A 223 -12.84 -9.39 7.10
CA ASN A 223 -12.01 -9.65 5.93
C ASN A 223 -11.69 -8.35 5.16
N THR A 224 -10.47 -8.17 4.67
CA THR A 224 -10.06 -7.05 3.77
C THR A 224 -10.90 -6.95 2.50
N ARG A 225 -11.45 -8.08 2.03
CA ARG A 225 -12.40 -8.10 0.91
C ARG A 225 -13.75 -7.47 1.26
N PHE A 226 -14.23 -7.67 2.48
CA PHE A 226 -15.47 -7.05 2.97
C PHE A 226 -15.28 -5.54 3.11
N VAL A 227 -14.14 -5.14 3.67
CA VAL A 227 -13.72 -3.75 3.79
C VAL A 227 -13.75 -3.00 2.46
N LEU A 228 -13.06 -3.55 1.46
CA LEU A 228 -12.93 -2.89 0.18
C LEU A 228 -14.29 -2.76 -0.51
N LYS A 229 -15.19 -3.74 -0.32
CA LYS A 229 -16.60 -3.63 -0.73
C LYS A 229 -17.31 -2.49 -0.01
N THR A 230 -17.16 -2.36 1.31
CA THR A 230 -17.81 -1.28 2.08
C THR A 230 -17.32 0.10 1.64
N LEU A 231 -16.02 0.27 1.40
CA LEU A 231 -15.47 1.53 0.88
C LEU A 231 -16.09 1.89 -0.48
N MET A 232 -16.18 0.92 -1.37
CA MET A 232 -16.80 1.09 -2.69
C MET A 232 -18.30 1.40 -2.59
N THR A 233 -19.00 1.00 -1.53
CA THR A 233 -20.42 1.35 -1.33
C THR A 233 -20.64 2.74 -0.74
N ILE A 234 -19.72 3.26 0.07
CA ILE A 234 -19.88 4.55 0.75
C ILE A 234 -19.71 5.71 -0.22
N CYS A 235 -18.64 5.70 -1.02
CA CYS A 235 -18.34 6.74 -2.00
C CYS A 235 -17.80 6.14 -3.31
N PRO A 236 -18.65 5.42 -4.08
CA PRO A 236 -18.23 4.71 -5.29
C PRO A 236 -17.56 5.63 -6.31
N GLY A 237 -18.14 6.82 -6.54
CA GLY A 237 -17.63 7.76 -7.55
C GLY A 237 -16.21 8.24 -7.26
N THR A 238 -15.95 8.70 -6.04
CA THR A 238 -14.63 9.25 -5.67
C THR A 238 -13.54 8.18 -5.70
N VAL A 239 -13.81 6.99 -5.15
CA VAL A 239 -12.81 5.89 -5.11
C VAL A 239 -12.50 5.40 -6.52
N LEU A 240 -13.52 5.21 -7.36
CA LEU A 240 -13.33 4.81 -8.74
C LEU A 240 -12.58 5.87 -9.54
N LEU A 241 -12.91 7.16 -9.40
CA LEU A 241 -12.25 8.25 -10.11
C LEU A 241 -10.75 8.30 -9.77
N VAL A 242 -10.39 8.25 -8.49
CA VAL A 242 -8.99 8.26 -8.05
C VAL A 242 -8.23 7.05 -8.63
N PHE A 243 -8.85 5.88 -8.64
CA PHE A 243 -8.26 4.67 -9.22
C PHE A 243 -8.09 4.77 -10.74
N MET A 244 -9.10 5.27 -11.46
CA MET A 244 -9.03 5.43 -12.91
C MET A 244 -7.97 6.45 -13.34
N VAL A 245 -7.93 7.62 -12.70
CA VAL A 245 -6.93 8.66 -13.03
C VAL A 245 -5.51 8.17 -12.74
N SER A 246 -5.28 7.51 -11.60
CA SER A 246 -3.95 6.99 -11.24
C SER A 246 -3.47 5.91 -12.22
N LEU A 247 -4.32 4.96 -12.57
CA LEU A 247 -3.97 3.91 -13.54
C LEU A 247 -3.78 4.45 -14.95
N TRP A 248 -4.57 5.45 -15.37
CA TRP A 248 -4.39 6.11 -16.65
C TRP A 248 -3.00 6.76 -16.77
N ILE A 249 -2.56 7.48 -15.72
CA ILE A 249 -1.23 8.08 -15.68
C ILE A 249 -0.12 7.02 -15.72
N ILE A 250 -0.25 5.94 -14.93
CA ILE A 250 0.74 4.86 -14.88
C ILE A 250 0.80 4.12 -16.22
N ALA A 251 -0.35 3.77 -16.80
CA ALA A 251 -0.46 3.09 -18.09
C ALA A 251 0.14 3.93 -19.21
N SER A 252 -0.13 5.25 -19.22
CA SER A 252 0.47 6.15 -20.20
C SER A 252 1.99 6.23 -20.07
N TRP A 253 2.52 6.39 -18.85
CA TRP A 253 3.96 6.47 -18.64
C TRP A 253 4.68 5.16 -19.05
N THR A 254 4.12 4.01 -18.67
CA THR A 254 4.65 2.68 -18.99
C THR A 254 4.56 2.33 -20.47
N LEU A 255 3.46 2.69 -21.15
CA LEU A 255 3.31 2.53 -22.59
C LEU A 255 4.38 3.31 -23.35
N ARG A 256 4.63 4.56 -22.93
CA ARG A 256 5.67 5.41 -23.53
C ARG A 256 7.04 4.77 -23.36
N LEU A 257 7.32 4.27 -22.16
CA LEU A 257 8.61 3.65 -21.87
C LEU A 257 8.89 2.43 -22.75
N CYS A 258 7.87 1.60 -23.02
CA CYS A 258 8.01 0.43 -23.87
C CYS A 258 8.16 0.77 -25.37
N GLU A 259 7.47 1.80 -25.87
CA GLU A 259 7.48 2.14 -27.31
C GLU A 259 8.60 3.14 -27.72
N ARG A 260 9.09 3.98 -26.81
CA ARG A 260 10.10 5.03 -27.09
C ARG A 260 11.35 4.51 -27.79
N TYR A 261 11.77 3.26 -27.51
CA TYR A 261 12.96 2.68 -28.11
C TYR A 261 12.75 2.19 -29.54
N HIS A 262 11.50 2.04 -29.99
CA HIS A 262 11.18 1.45 -31.29
C HIS A 262 10.58 2.47 -32.27
N ASP A 263 9.93 3.52 -31.77
CA ASP A 263 9.23 4.49 -32.60
C ASP A 263 9.40 5.93 -32.07
N PRO A 264 9.92 6.87 -32.87
CA PRO A 264 10.03 8.27 -32.47
C PRO A 264 8.68 8.97 -32.28
N GLU A 265 7.59 8.53 -32.92
CA GLU A 265 6.27 9.14 -32.75
C GLU A 265 5.71 8.94 -31.34
N HIS A 266 6.13 7.85 -30.68
CA HIS A 266 5.78 7.50 -29.32
C HIS A 266 6.68 8.18 -28.27
N ALA A 267 7.67 8.98 -28.67
CA ALA A 267 8.56 9.67 -27.73
C ALA A 267 7.84 10.81 -26.95
N ASN A 268 6.81 11.40 -27.54
CA ASN A 268 6.02 12.47 -26.94
C ASN A 268 5.00 11.93 -25.94
N LEU A 269 5.04 12.42 -24.70
CA LEU A 269 4.11 12.01 -23.63
C LEU A 269 2.64 12.28 -23.99
N LEU A 270 2.37 13.38 -24.71
CA LEU A 270 1.01 13.73 -25.13
C LEU A 270 0.40 12.69 -26.08
N ASN A 271 1.18 12.17 -27.03
CA ASN A 271 0.73 11.13 -27.97
C ASN A 271 0.40 9.84 -27.23
N THR A 272 1.22 9.46 -26.25
CA THR A 272 0.97 8.26 -25.45
C THR A 272 -0.22 8.45 -24.49
N MET A 273 -0.40 9.64 -23.91
CA MET A 273 -1.57 9.97 -23.09
C MET A 273 -2.86 9.91 -23.90
N TRP A 274 -2.83 10.46 -25.12
CA TRP A 274 -3.94 10.36 -26.08
C TRP A 274 -4.27 8.91 -26.41
N LEU A 275 -3.30 8.11 -26.83
CA LEU A 275 -3.47 6.68 -27.12
C LEU A 275 -4.07 5.92 -25.93
N THR A 276 -3.56 6.18 -24.72
CA THR A 276 -4.06 5.53 -23.52
C THR A 276 -5.49 5.96 -23.20
N ALA A 277 -5.84 7.24 -23.40
CA ALA A 277 -7.19 7.75 -23.19
C ALA A 277 -8.21 7.16 -24.17
N ILE A 278 -7.90 7.12 -25.48
CA ILE A 278 -8.79 6.52 -26.49
C ILE A 278 -8.94 5.01 -26.31
N THR A 279 -7.90 4.33 -25.81
CA THR A 279 -7.95 2.90 -25.47
C THR A 279 -8.82 2.68 -24.24
N PHE A 280 -8.66 3.52 -23.22
CA PHE A 280 -9.47 3.48 -22.01
C PHE A 280 -10.96 3.75 -22.31
N LEU A 281 -11.26 4.73 -23.17
CA LEU A 281 -12.62 5.01 -23.63
C LEU A 281 -13.16 3.98 -24.63
N SER A 282 -12.36 2.99 -25.03
CA SER A 282 -12.70 2.00 -26.06
C SER A 282 -13.13 2.59 -27.41
N VAL A 283 -12.60 3.76 -27.77
CA VAL A 283 -12.86 4.43 -29.06
C VAL A 283 -11.98 3.84 -30.15
N GLY A 284 -10.66 3.81 -29.91
CA GLY A 284 -9.68 3.14 -30.77
C GLY A 284 -9.63 3.66 -32.21
N TYR A 285 -9.33 4.94 -32.42
CA TYR A 285 -9.20 5.53 -33.77
C TYR A 285 -8.16 4.84 -34.67
N GLY A 286 -7.11 4.27 -34.07
CA GLY A 286 -6.07 3.54 -34.81
C GLY A 286 -5.04 4.45 -35.50
N ASP A 287 -5.01 5.72 -35.13
CA ASP A 287 -4.02 6.72 -35.55
C ASP A 287 -2.61 6.40 -35.01
N ILE A 288 -2.53 5.93 -33.77
CA ILE A 288 -1.29 5.51 -33.11
C ILE A 288 -1.51 4.12 -32.50
N VAL A 289 -0.58 3.18 -32.68
CA VAL A 289 -0.73 1.78 -32.24
C VAL A 289 0.59 1.26 -31.65
N PRO A 290 0.56 0.52 -30.52
CA PRO A 290 1.77 -0.07 -29.94
C PRO A 290 2.33 -1.19 -30.81
N ASN A 291 3.64 -1.12 -31.07
CA ASN A 291 4.35 -2.10 -31.87
C ASN A 291 5.00 -3.19 -31.01
N THR A 292 5.39 -2.87 -29.78
CA THR A 292 6.03 -3.81 -28.86
C THR A 292 5.03 -4.75 -28.18
N TYR A 293 5.48 -5.96 -27.82
CA TYR A 293 4.66 -6.90 -27.04
C TYR A 293 4.28 -6.32 -25.65
N CYS A 294 5.19 -5.58 -25.03
CA CYS A 294 4.91 -4.86 -23.78
C CYS A 294 3.77 -3.86 -23.98
N GLY A 295 3.88 -2.97 -24.98
CA GLY A 295 2.90 -1.93 -25.24
C GLY A 295 1.52 -2.51 -25.56
N ARG A 296 1.47 -3.57 -26.38
CA ARG A 296 0.24 -4.32 -26.66
C ARG A 296 -0.37 -4.91 -25.40
N GLY A 297 0.45 -5.49 -24.52
CA GLY A 297 0.00 -6.01 -23.23
C GLY A 297 -0.62 -4.92 -22.33
N ILE A 298 -0.01 -3.73 -22.30
CA ILE A 298 -0.53 -2.58 -21.56
C ILE A 298 -1.85 -2.07 -22.16
N SER A 299 -1.97 -1.97 -23.47
CA SER A 299 -3.21 -1.56 -24.15
C SER A 299 -4.36 -2.54 -23.90
N VAL A 300 -4.10 -3.85 -24.00
CA VAL A 300 -5.11 -4.89 -23.68
C VAL A 300 -5.53 -4.81 -22.21
N SER A 301 -4.57 -4.65 -21.29
CA SER A 301 -4.85 -4.53 -19.86
C SER A 301 -5.72 -3.30 -19.57
N THR A 302 -5.37 -2.14 -20.16
CA THR A 302 -6.14 -0.89 -20.04
C THR A 302 -7.58 -1.05 -20.54
N GLY A 303 -7.78 -1.68 -21.70
CA GLY A 303 -9.12 -1.92 -22.25
C GLY A 303 -9.97 -2.89 -21.41
N LEU A 304 -9.37 -3.93 -20.84
CA LEU A 304 -10.06 -4.89 -19.96
C LEU A 304 -10.53 -4.27 -18.64
N MET A 305 -9.75 -3.33 -18.10
CA MET A 305 -10.09 -2.63 -16.86
C MET A 305 -11.38 -1.82 -16.99
N VAL A 306 -11.60 -1.15 -18.11
CA VAL A 306 -12.82 -0.36 -18.36
C VAL A 306 -14.03 -1.25 -18.56
N LYS A 307 -13.90 -2.31 -19.38
CA LYS A 307 -15.01 -3.24 -19.61
C LYS A 307 -15.46 -3.88 -18.29
N SER A 308 -14.51 -4.22 -17.42
CA SER A 308 -14.78 -4.74 -16.09
C SER A 308 -15.45 -3.71 -15.18
N SER A 309 -15.05 -2.44 -15.22
CA SER A 309 -15.68 -1.37 -14.44
C SER A 309 -17.12 -1.10 -14.86
N ASN A 310 -17.38 -1.05 -16.17
CA ASN A 310 -18.73 -0.86 -16.72
C ASN A 310 -19.64 -2.06 -16.44
N SER A 311 -19.10 -3.28 -16.49
CA SER A 311 -19.85 -4.49 -16.09
C SER A 311 -20.09 -4.59 -14.59
N SER A 312 -19.20 -4.06 -13.75
CA SER A 312 -19.36 -4.03 -12.29
C SER A 312 -20.49 -3.09 -11.85
N GLN A 313 -20.77 -2.05 -12.63
CA GLN A 313 -21.92 -1.16 -12.43
C GLN A 313 -23.27 -1.86 -12.74
N LEU A 314 -23.27 -2.83 -13.66
CA LEU A 314 -24.46 -3.57 -14.12
C LEU A 314 -24.68 -4.91 -13.42
N TYR A 315 -23.64 -5.54 -12.87
CA TYR A 315 -23.71 -6.81 -12.17
C TYR A 315 -23.13 -6.70 -10.76
N SER A 316 -23.92 -6.13 -9.85
CA SER A 316 -23.79 -6.40 -8.43
C SER A 316 -24.20 -7.87 -8.19
N ASN A 317 -23.33 -8.83 -8.53
CA ASN A 317 -23.26 -10.22 -8.00
C ASN A 317 -22.45 -11.23 -8.85
N SER A 318 -21.89 -10.88 -10.01
CA SER A 318 -21.26 -11.89 -10.88
C SER A 318 -19.73 -11.79 -10.98
N VAL A 319 -19.14 -12.98 -11.12
CA VAL A 319 -17.72 -13.40 -11.09
C VAL A 319 -16.75 -12.52 -11.90
N LEU A 320 -17.18 -11.66 -12.82
CA LEU A 320 -16.30 -10.79 -13.63
C LEU A 320 -15.62 -9.64 -12.85
N SER A 321 -16.08 -9.32 -11.64
CA SER A 321 -15.32 -8.47 -10.72
C SER A 321 -13.90 -9.01 -10.48
N HIS A 322 -13.67 -10.32 -10.69
CA HIS A 322 -12.38 -11.00 -10.53
C HIS A 322 -11.25 -10.50 -11.46
N CYS A 323 -11.48 -9.90 -12.63
CA CYS A 323 -10.36 -9.52 -13.52
C CYS A 323 -9.70 -8.19 -13.15
N MET A 324 -10.49 -7.15 -12.84
CA MET A 324 -9.96 -5.89 -12.27
C MET A 324 -9.42 -6.12 -10.85
N TRP A 325 -10.00 -7.09 -10.15
CA TRP A 325 -9.49 -7.64 -8.90
C TRP A 325 -8.30 -8.62 -9.11
N CYS A 326 -7.94 -9.10 -10.29
CA CYS A 326 -6.84 -10.07 -10.37
C CYS A 326 -5.48 -9.38 -10.25
N CYS A 327 -5.28 -8.18 -10.80
CA CYS A 327 -4.03 -7.44 -10.59
C CYS A 327 -4.00 -6.71 -9.23
N VAL A 328 -5.06 -5.98 -8.88
CA VAL A 328 -5.13 -5.22 -7.62
C VAL A 328 -5.51 -6.11 -6.43
N CYS A 329 -6.35 -7.12 -6.62
CA CYS A 329 -6.66 -8.10 -5.59
C CYS A 329 -5.79 -9.35 -5.61
N SER A 330 -4.88 -9.61 -6.57
CA SER A 330 -3.70 -10.46 -6.25
C SER A 330 -2.78 -9.71 -5.30
N ALA A 331 -2.56 -8.41 -5.54
CA ALA A 331 -1.82 -7.52 -4.62
C ALA A 331 -2.54 -7.27 -3.29
N CYS A 332 -3.87 -7.41 -3.24
CA CYS A 332 -4.67 -7.38 -2.00
C CYS A 332 -4.88 -8.78 -1.38
N PHE A 333 -4.81 -9.88 -2.15
CA PHE A 333 -4.79 -11.27 -1.63
C PHE A 333 -3.56 -11.51 -0.76
N LEU A 334 -2.47 -10.84 -1.12
CA LEU A 334 -1.23 -10.73 -0.36
C LEU A 334 -1.41 -10.16 1.07
N THR A 335 -2.52 -9.47 1.36
CA THR A 335 -2.70 -8.79 2.66
C THR A 335 -3.32 -9.64 3.77
N HIS A 336 -3.70 -10.92 3.53
CA HIS A 336 -4.09 -11.85 4.61
C HIS A 336 -3.82 -13.32 4.28
#